data_AF-A0A1B6HUJ4-F1
#
_entry.id   AF-A0A1B6HUJ4-F1
#
_cell.length_a   1.000
_cell.length_b   1.000
_cell.length_c   1.000
_cell.angle_alpha   90.00
_cell.angle_beta   90.00
_cell.angle_gamma   90.00
#
_symmetry.space_group_name_H-M   'P 1'
#
loop_
_entity.id
_entity.type
_entity.pdbx_description
1 polymer ?
#
loop_
_entity_poly.entity_id
_entity_poly.type
_entity_poly.pdbx_seq_one_letter_code
_entity_poly.pdbx_strand_id
1 'polypeptide(L)'
;LALAEATGYDSTLIMAKCITSVWAVVFSGKQSFLTKSICARKCSSGVSVKAVLNGTRLLSGVKHRSSVSTVRYESSGPTEYIVESPLGPVNVPDMSLPAYIWKDFEEWSDKPAVTCGSSGRSYTFGEARFISHAFAIALLQRLQLKKGDVVGVLMPNIPEYVFAIYGAMEAGLAVTFVNPLYTTGEILRQFENAGVKCCITIPQLFPVSEAIGPKLKNYKG
;
A
#
# COMPACT_ATOMS: atom_id res chain seq x y z
N LEU A 1 25.20 -9.03 28.20
CA LEU A 1 25.11 -9.77 29.48
C LEU A 1 24.24 -8.95 30.43
N ALA A 2 22.94 -9.13 30.60
CA ALA A 2 21.91 -10.05 30.11
C ALA A 2 20.61 -9.21 30.13
N LEU A 3 19.95 -8.94 29.02
CA LEU A 3 18.82 -9.73 28.49
C LEU A 3 18.64 -9.30 27.02
N ALA A 4 19.45 -9.90 26.16
CA ALA A 4 19.38 -9.74 24.72
C ALA A 4 19.20 -11.15 24.14
N GLU A 5 17.96 -11.65 24.14
CA GLU A 5 17.57 -12.90 23.48
C GLU A 5 16.04 -13.06 23.54
N ALA A 6 15.39 -12.79 22.40
CA ALA A 6 14.09 -13.31 21.94
C ALA A 6 13.39 -12.23 21.09
N THR A 7 13.20 -12.52 19.80
CA THR A 7 12.46 -11.73 18.80
C THR A 7 13.23 -10.56 18.16
N GLY A 8 14.37 -10.87 17.53
CA GLY A 8 15.03 -9.98 16.57
C GLY A 8 14.22 -9.79 15.29
N TYR A 9 13.29 -8.84 15.29
CA TYR A 9 12.52 -8.40 14.12
C TYR A 9 12.58 -6.87 14.00
N ASP A 10 13.61 -6.36 13.34
CA ASP A 10 13.72 -4.96 12.92
C ASP A 10 12.94 -4.74 11.61
N SER A 11 11.61 -4.87 11.69
CA SER A 11 10.66 -4.48 10.62
C SER A 11 10.65 -2.97 10.36
N THR A 12 11.27 -2.21 11.26
CA THR A 12 11.63 -0.81 11.07
C THR A 12 12.72 -0.59 10.03
N LEU A 13 13.45 -1.59 9.53
CA LEU A 13 14.53 -1.35 8.55
C LEU A 13 14.05 -1.20 7.08
N ILE A 14 12.95 -1.84 6.70
CA ILE A 14 12.32 -1.72 5.36
C ILE A 14 11.61 -0.37 5.26
N MET A 15 10.85 -0.07 6.30
CA MET A 15 10.27 1.24 6.50
C MET A 15 11.38 2.26 6.74
N ALA A 16 12.49 1.98 7.41
CA ALA A 16 13.56 2.96 7.53
C ALA A 16 14.19 3.26 6.19
N LYS A 17 14.38 2.34 5.23
CA LYS A 17 14.91 2.75 3.91
C LYS A 17 13.87 3.43 3.00
N CYS A 18 12.59 3.07 3.08
CA CYS A 18 11.51 3.76 2.36
C CYS A 18 11.09 5.09 3.03
N ILE A 19 10.81 5.08 4.33
CA ILE A 19 10.56 6.23 5.21
C ILE A 19 11.79 7.13 5.34
N THR A 20 13.03 6.68 5.48
CA THR A 20 14.19 7.61 5.46
C THR A 20 14.29 8.33 4.12
N SER A 21 13.92 7.68 3.01
CA SER A 21 13.84 8.30 1.68
C SER A 21 12.63 9.22 1.47
N VAL A 22 11.59 9.11 2.33
CA VAL A 22 10.38 9.96 2.35
C VAL A 22 10.51 11.09 3.39
N TRP A 23 11.14 10.84 4.53
CA TRP A 23 11.42 11.77 5.63
C TRP A 23 12.56 12.74 5.24
N ALA A 24 13.56 12.27 4.50
CA ALA A 24 14.58 13.14 3.89
C ALA A 24 14.00 14.13 2.86
N VAL A 25 12.85 13.84 2.26
CA VAL A 25 12.16 14.73 1.29
C VAL A 25 11.28 15.76 2.00
N VAL A 26 10.71 15.43 3.16
CA VAL A 26 9.92 16.39 3.96
C VAL A 26 10.80 17.45 4.63
N PHE A 27 12.10 17.20 4.82
CA PHE A 27 13.01 18.12 5.54
C PHE A 27 14.28 18.55 4.79
N SER A 28 14.47 18.22 3.50
CA SER A 28 15.61 18.75 2.71
C SER A 28 15.37 20.15 2.15
N GLY A 29 15.13 21.10 3.05
CA GLY A 29 15.31 22.53 2.81
C GLY A 29 16.54 23.01 3.57
N LYS A 30 17.74 22.79 2.99
CA LYS A 30 19.05 23.34 3.40
C LYS A 30 19.40 23.27 4.91
N GLN A 31 20.28 22.33 5.28
CA GLN A 31 21.48 22.69 6.08
C GLN A 31 22.49 21.53 6.12
N SER A 32 23.54 21.71 5.34
CA SER A 32 24.86 21.14 5.62
C SER A 32 25.38 21.70 6.94
N PHE A 33 25.50 20.88 8.00
CA PHE A 33 26.62 20.85 8.95
C PHE A 33 26.33 19.97 10.17
N LEU A 34 27.35 19.21 10.57
CA LEU A 34 27.59 18.64 11.91
C LEU A 34 26.67 17.53 12.45
N THR A 35 27.19 16.32 12.30
CA THR A 35 27.19 15.26 13.30
C THR A 35 27.36 15.78 14.73
N LYS A 36 26.38 15.50 15.61
CA LYS A 36 26.49 15.01 17.01
C LYS A 36 25.18 15.29 17.76
N SER A 37 24.84 14.38 18.68
CA SER A 37 23.84 14.53 19.75
C SER A 37 22.41 14.05 19.45
N ILE A 38 22.23 12.73 19.36
CA ILE A 38 20.95 12.11 19.77
C ILE A 38 21.04 11.96 21.28
N CYS A 39 20.55 12.97 22.00
CA CYS A 39 20.18 12.87 23.40
C CYS A 39 18.73 13.35 23.54
N ALA A 40 17.96 12.57 24.29
CA ALA A 40 16.53 12.66 24.49
C ALA A 40 15.96 14.09 24.60
N ARG A 41 14.78 14.29 23.98
CA ARG A 41 13.64 14.87 24.69
C ARG A 41 12.32 14.70 23.94
N LYS A 42 11.38 14.15 24.69
CA LYS A 42 9.93 14.19 24.51
C LYS A 42 9.48 15.66 24.41
N CYS A 43 8.79 16.02 23.34
CA CYS A 43 7.97 17.25 23.22
C CYS A 43 6.81 16.86 22.28
N SER A 44 5.59 16.58 22.73
CA SER A 44 4.60 17.52 23.29
C SER A 44 4.53 18.85 22.54
N SER A 45 4.11 18.81 21.28
CA SER A 45 3.32 19.88 20.68
C SER A 45 2.58 19.33 19.46
N GLY A 46 1.27 19.54 19.44
CA GLY A 46 0.39 19.05 18.39
C GLY A 46 0.78 19.62 17.04
N VAL A 47 1.15 18.73 16.12
CA VAL A 47 1.19 19.06 14.70
C VAL A 47 -0.21 18.82 14.17
N SER A 48 -0.95 19.91 13.96
CA SER A 48 -2.25 19.87 13.30
C SER A 48 -2.10 19.24 11.91
N VAL A 49 -2.78 18.11 11.71
CA VAL A 49 -2.82 17.32 10.46
C VAL A 49 -3.30 18.15 9.24
N LYS A 50 -3.90 19.33 9.47
CA LYS A 50 -4.40 20.22 8.42
C LYS A 50 -3.34 20.80 7.47
N ALA A 51 -2.08 20.92 7.88
CA ALA A 51 -1.10 21.70 7.12
C ALA A 51 -0.45 20.96 5.93
N VAL A 52 -0.46 19.62 5.91
CA VAL A 52 0.27 18.84 4.89
C VAL A 52 -0.58 18.57 3.63
N LEU A 53 -1.90 18.79 3.69
CA LEU A 53 -2.80 18.51 2.57
C LEU A 53 -2.83 19.60 1.47
N ASN A 54 -2.31 20.81 1.74
CA ASN A 54 -2.49 21.96 0.84
C ASN A 54 -1.42 22.11 -0.25
N GLY A 55 -0.37 21.28 -0.27
CA GLY A 55 0.84 21.54 -1.08
C GLY A 55 1.04 20.68 -2.33
N THR A 56 0.36 19.53 -2.46
CA THR A 56 0.58 18.59 -3.56
C THR A 56 -0.68 18.45 -4.39
N ARG A 57 -0.68 19.14 -5.53
CA ARG A 57 -1.65 18.95 -6.61
C ARG A 57 -1.47 17.55 -7.21
N LEU A 58 -1.97 16.54 -6.51
CA LEU A 58 -2.37 15.29 -7.15
C LEU A 58 -3.51 15.60 -8.11
N LEU A 59 -3.65 14.78 -9.14
CA LEU A 59 -4.58 14.95 -10.26
C LEU A 59 -6.04 15.05 -9.75
N SER A 60 -6.44 16.24 -9.30
CA SER A 60 -7.82 16.62 -9.03
C SER A 60 -8.52 16.78 -10.37
N GLY A 61 -8.87 15.63 -10.93
CA GLY A 61 -9.34 15.54 -12.30
C GLY A 61 -9.07 14.19 -12.93
N VAL A 62 -9.17 13.10 -12.17
CA VAL A 62 -9.46 11.81 -12.79
C VAL A 62 -10.90 11.91 -13.28
N LYS A 63 -11.08 12.41 -14.52
CA LYS A 63 -12.24 11.99 -15.30
C LYS A 63 -12.09 10.48 -15.40
N HIS A 64 -12.81 9.74 -14.57
CA HIS A 64 -13.08 8.35 -14.85
C HIS A 64 -13.68 8.35 -16.25
N ARG A 65 -12.91 7.91 -17.23
CA ARG A 65 -13.50 7.48 -18.49
C ARG A 65 -14.26 6.21 -18.11
N SER A 66 -15.49 6.39 -17.66
CA SER A 66 -16.49 5.35 -17.47
C SER A 66 -16.89 4.83 -18.86
N SER A 67 -15.92 4.29 -19.58
CA SER A 67 -16.18 3.29 -20.61
C SER A 67 -15.77 1.92 -20.06
N VAL A 68 -15.99 1.68 -18.77
CA VAL A 68 -16.39 0.34 -18.36
C VAL A 68 -17.85 0.30 -18.78
N SER A 69 -18.13 -0.25 -19.96
CA SER A 69 -19.48 -0.71 -20.26
C SER A 69 -19.86 -1.59 -19.08
N THR A 70 -20.79 -1.14 -18.24
CA THR A 70 -21.44 -2.01 -17.28
C THR A 70 -22.16 -3.05 -18.13
N VAL A 71 -21.45 -4.12 -18.51
CA VAL A 71 -22.08 -5.33 -19.00
C VAL A 71 -22.73 -5.92 -17.76
N ARG A 72 -23.93 -5.39 -17.45
CA ARG A 72 -24.90 -6.20 -16.73
C ARG A 72 -25.09 -7.40 -17.63
N TYR A 73 -24.69 -8.57 -17.13
CA TYR A 73 -25.14 -9.81 -17.71
C TYR A 73 -26.66 -9.82 -17.56
N GLU A 74 -27.34 -9.30 -18.58
CA GLU A 74 -28.78 -9.36 -18.65
C GLU A 74 -29.10 -10.81 -18.97
N SER A 75 -29.43 -11.55 -17.91
CA SER A 75 -29.87 -12.93 -18.01
C SER A 75 -31.12 -12.96 -18.87
N SER A 76 -30.97 -13.25 -20.16
CA SER A 76 -32.09 -13.47 -21.09
C SER A 76 -32.76 -14.84 -20.90
N GLY A 77 -32.40 -15.57 -19.83
CA GLY A 77 -33.04 -16.82 -19.44
C GLY A 77 -34.23 -16.60 -18.50
N PRO A 78 -35.15 -17.57 -18.40
CA PRO A 78 -36.27 -17.49 -17.48
C PRO A 78 -35.78 -17.28 -16.04
N THR A 79 -36.36 -16.29 -15.35
CA THR A 79 -36.05 -15.93 -13.95
C THR A 79 -36.42 -17.03 -12.93
N GLU A 80 -36.92 -18.17 -13.41
CA GLU A 80 -37.44 -19.29 -12.62
C GLU A 80 -36.41 -19.93 -11.68
N TYR A 81 -35.10 -19.73 -11.93
CA TYR A 81 -34.00 -20.22 -11.09
C TYR A 81 -33.04 -19.10 -10.61
N ILE A 82 -33.46 -17.84 -10.64
CA ILE A 82 -32.66 -16.73 -10.10
C ILE A 82 -33.04 -16.53 -8.63
N VAL A 83 -32.09 -16.80 -7.73
CA VAL A 83 -32.26 -16.54 -6.30
C VAL A 83 -31.75 -15.13 -6.00
N GLU A 84 -32.67 -14.25 -5.63
CA GLU A 84 -32.34 -12.88 -5.22
C GLU A 84 -32.03 -12.80 -3.71
N SER A 85 -31.12 -11.90 -3.35
CA SER A 85 -30.83 -11.62 -1.94
C SER A 85 -32.07 -11.03 -1.25
N PRO A 86 -32.45 -11.49 -0.04
CA PRO A 86 -33.56 -10.91 0.72
C PRO A 86 -33.38 -9.44 1.09
N LEU A 87 -32.14 -8.93 1.07
CA LEU A 87 -31.81 -7.56 1.44
C LEU A 87 -32.03 -6.54 0.30
N GLY A 88 -32.41 -7.00 -0.89
CA GLY A 88 -32.67 -6.15 -2.05
C GLY A 88 -31.41 -5.53 -2.67
N PRO A 89 -31.59 -4.67 -3.69
CA PRO A 89 -30.47 -4.05 -4.40
C PRO A 89 -29.82 -2.94 -3.56
N VAL A 90 -28.49 -2.97 -3.47
CA VAL A 90 -27.68 -1.93 -2.80
C VAL A 90 -27.17 -0.92 -3.83
N ASN A 91 -27.17 0.36 -3.47
CA ASN A 91 -26.57 1.41 -4.30
C ASN A 91 -25.04 1.34 -4.22
N VAL A 92 -24.38 1.01 -5.33
CA VAL A 92 -22.91 0.96 -5.42
C VAL A 92 -22.42 2.27 -6.03
N PRO A 93 -21.66 3.10 -5.29
CA PRO A 93 -21.21 4.40 -5.79
C PRO A 93 -20.16 4.25 -6.91
N ASP A 94 -20.18 5.15 -7.89
CA ASP A 94 -19.19 5.20 -8.98
C ASP A 94 -17.91 5.92 -8.51
N MET A 95 -17.09 5.22 -7.73
CA MET A 95 -15.80 5.70 -7.25
C MET A 95 -14.79 4.56 -7.11
N SER A 96 -13.50 4.90 -6.97
CA SER A 96 -12.47 3.89 -6.74
C SER A 96 -12.57 3.30 -5.34
N LEU A 97 -12.18 2.03 -5.19
CA LEU A 97 -12.14 1.34 -3.91
C LEU A 97 -11.37 2.12 -2.81
N PRO A 98 -10.14 2.62 -3.03
CA PRO A 98 -9.47 3.43 -2.01
C PRO A 98 -10.21 4.74 -1.70
N ALA A 99 -10.84 5.39 -2.68
CA ALA A 99 -11.65 6.58 -2.41
C ALA A 99 -12.88 6.28 -1.55
N TYR A 100 -13.52 5.13 -1.77
CA TYR A 100 -14.63 4.67 -0.94
C TYR A 100 -14.21 4.36 0.49
N ILE A 101 -13.09 3.63 0.66
CA ILE A 101 -12.57 3.24 1.98
C ILE A 101 -12.15 4.45 2.80
N TRP A 102 -11.54 5.45 2.15
CA TRP A 102 -11.05 6.64 2.83
C TRP A 102 -12.06 7.79 2.87
N LYS A 103 -13.29 7.61 2.41
CA LYS A 103 -14.28 8.69 2.27
C LYS A 103 -14.53 9.42 3.60
N ASP A 104 -14.72 8.66 4.67
CA ASP A 104 -15.12 9.18 5.99
C ASP A 104 -13.97 9.02 7.01
N PHE A 105 -12.71 8.95 6.56
CA PHE A 105 -11.57 8.61 7.42
C PHE A 105 -11.34 9.60 8.58
N GLU A 106 -11.78 10.84 8.45
CA GLU A 106 -11.66 11.87 9.50
C GLU A 106 -12.48 11.52 10.74
N GLU A 107 -13.62 10.84 10.59
CA GLU A 107 -14.47 10.42 11.72
C GLU A 107 -13.85 9.27 12.53
N TRP A 108 -12.97 8.50 11.90
CA TRP A 108 -12.39 7.27 12.46
C TRP A 108 -10.89 7.38 12.68
N SER A 109 -10.29 8.56 12.50
CA SER A 109 -8.83 8.76 12.44
C SER A 109 -8.08 8.15 13.61
N ASP A 110 -8.65 8.26 14.80
CA ASP A 110 -8.02 7.87 16.06
C ASP A 110 -8.32 6.41 16.45
N LYS A 111 -9.20 5.73 15.70
CA LYS A 111 -9.56 4.33 15.96
C LYS A 111 -8.55 3.39 15.34
N PRO A 112 -8.30 2.22 15.95
CA PRO A 112 -7.41 1.22 15.38
C PRO A 112 -8.01 0.67 14.07
N ALA A 113 -7.21 0.67 13.01
CA ALA A 113 -7.56 0.13 11.71
C ALA A 113 -6.99 -1.28 11.52
N VAL A 114 -5.69 -1.45 11.81
CA VAL A 114 -4.98 -2.72 11.60
C VAL A 114 -4.11 -3.02 12.80
N THR A 115 -4.31 -4.20 13.39
CA THR A 115 -3.53 -4.67 14.53
C THR A 115 -2.84 -5.97 14.17
N CYS A 116 -1.52 -6.02 14.39
CA CYS A 116 -0.73 -7.23 14.26
C CYS A 116 -0.97 -8.11 15.49
N GLY A 117 -1.59 -9.27 15.31
CA GLY A 117 -1.87 -10.18 16.42
C GLY A 117 -0.62 -10.73 17.12
N SER A 118 0.48 -10.92 16.39
CA SER A 118 1.72 -11.49 16.95
C SER A 118 2.58 -10.47 17.70
N SER A 119 2.67 -9.23 17.20
CA SER A 119 3.50 -8.19 17.80
C SER A 119 2.74 -7.21 18.70
N GLY A 120 1.40 -7.23 18.65
CA GLY A 120 0.54 -6.26 19.35
C GLY A 120 0.58 -4.84 18.77
N ARG A 121 1.38 -4.59 17.72
CA ARG A 121 1.42 -3.29 17.04
C ARG A 121 0.08 -2.98 16.40
N SER A 122 -0.46 -1.81 16.69
CA SER A 122 -1.71 -1.32 16.09
C SER A 122 -1.44 0.00 15.38
N TYR A 123 -2.14 0.18 14.26
CA TYR A 123 -2.13 1.40 13.46
C TYR A 123 -3.52 2.00 13.45
N THR A 124 -3.61 3.31 13.67
CA THR A 124 -4.88 4.00 13.56
C THR A 124 -5.30 4.19 12.10
N PHE A 125 -6.57 4.50 11.83
CA PHE A 125 -7.02 4.84 10.48
C PHE A 125 -6.27 6.04 9.89
N GLY A 126 -5.97 7.06 10.71
CA GLY A 126 -5.20 8.23 10.29
C GLY A 126 -3.78 7.86 9.86
N GLU A 127 -3.11 7.01 10.64
CA GLU A 127 -1.78 6.49 10.30
C GLU A 127 -1.81 5.64 9.03
N ALA A 128 -2.79 4.72 8.93
CA ALA A 128 -2.95 3.85 7.76
C ALA A 128 -3.16 4.67 6.48
N ARG A 129 -4.00 5.72 6.54
CA ARG A 129 -4.25 6.64 5.43
C ARG A 129 -2.97 7.37 5.02
N PHE A 130 -2.25 7.93 5.98
CA PHE A 130 -1.01 8.67 5.75
C PHE A 130 0.08 7.78 5.13
N ILE A 131 0.28 6.58 5.68
CA ILE A 131 1.29 5.63 5.18
C ILE A 131 0.92 5.17 3.77
N SER A 132 -0.34 4.82 3.52
CA SER A 132 -0.81 4.41 2.19
C SER A 132 -0.62 5.53 1.16
N HIS A 133 -0.90 6.78 1.53
CA HIS A 133 -0.70 7.94 0.67
C HIS A 133 0.78 8.15 0.32
N ALA A 134 1.64 8.13 1.33
CA ALA A 134 3.08 8.30 1.16
C ALA A 134 3.66 7.18 0.27
N PHE A 135 3.16 5.96 0.44
CA PHE A 135 3.54 4.83 -0.39
C PHE A 135 3.12 5.02 -1.86
N ALA A 136 1.89 5.49 -2.11
CA ALA A 136 1.42 5.80 -3.45
C ALA A 136 2.34 6.82 -4.16
N ILE A 137 2.72 7.90 -3.46
CA ILE A 137 3.63 8.92 -3.99
C ILE A 137 5.00 8.32 -4.28
N ALA A 138 5.52 7.47 -3.40
CA ALA A 138 6.82 6.82 -3.60
C ALA A 138 6.83 5.92 -4.85
N LEU A 139 5.78 5.12 -5.08
CA LEU A 139 5.66 4.27 -6.26
C LEU A 139 5.65 5.09 -7.57
N LEU A 140 4.97 6.24 -7.58
CA LEU A 140 4.89 7.10 -8.74
C LEU A 140 6.19 7.89 -8.98
N GLN A 141 6.78 8.46 -7.94
CA GLN A 141 7.94 9.35 -8.08
C GLN A 141 9.26 8.59 -8.20
N ARG A 142 9.44 7.50 -7.44
CA ARG A 142 10.71 6.76 -7.38
C ARG A 142 10.80 5.68 -8.44
N LEU A 143 9.76 4.85 -8.56
CA LEU A 143 9.73 3.73 -9.53
C LEU A 143 9.15 4.14 -10.88
N GLN A 144 8.60 5.36 -11.00
CA GLN A 144 8.05 5.90 -12.23
C GLN A 144 7.04 4.93 -12.87
N LEU A 145 6.24 4.28 -12.03
CA LEU A 145 5.19 3.38 -12.46
C LEU A 145 4.06 4.19 -13.10
N LYS A 146 3.48 3.63 -14.16
CA LYS A 146 2.39 4.26 -14.90
C LYS A 146 1.07 3.64 -14.46
N LYS A 147 -0.01 4.42 -14.58
CA LYS A 147 -1.36 3.93 -14.35
C LYS A 147 -1.61 2.65 -15.17
N GLY A 148 -2.13 1.61 -14.51
CA GLY A 148 -2.35 0.29 -15.11
C GLY A 148 -1.14 -0.66 -15.08
N ASP A 149 0.03 -0.21 -14.62
CA ASP A 149 1.14 -1.13 -14.30
C ASP A 149 0.73 -2.05 -13.14
N VAL A 150 1.25 -3.29 -13.17
CA VAL A 150 0.91 -4.33 -12.18
C VAL A 150 2.03 -4.45 -11.14
N VAL A 151 1.65 -4.43 -9.88
CA VAL A 151 2.53 -4.60 -8.72
C VAL A 151 2.21 -5.92 -8.03
N GLY A 152 3.24 -6.75 -7.82
CA GLY A 152 3.15 -7.98 -7.07
C GLY A 152 3.40 -7.74 -5.59
N VAL A 153 2.55 -8.29 -4.73
CA VAL A 153 2.73 -8.26 -3.27
C VAL A 153 3.15 -9.66 -2.82
N LEU A 154 4.40 -9.79 -2.39
CA LEU A 154 5.01 -11.00 -1.85
C LEU A 154 5.36 -10.77 -0.38
N MET A 155 4.35 -10.78 0.47
CA MET A 155 4.51 -10.51 1.90
C MET A 155 3.60 -11.43 2.72
N PRO A 156 3.96 -11.74 3.98
CA PRO A 156 3.05 -12.40 4.91
C PRO A 156 1.92 -11.47 5.38
N ASN A 157 1.01 -11.99 6.20
CA ASN A 157 -0.08 -11.22 6.81
C ASN A 157 0.42 -10.29 7.92
N ILE A 158 1.08 -9.21 7.53
CA ILE A 158 1.57 -8.12 8.39
C ILE A 158 0.80 -6.83 8.10
N PRO A 159 0.72 -5.86 9.03
CA PRO A 159 -0.02 -4.62 8.80
C PRO A 159 0.41 -3.85 7.54
N GLU A 160 1.70 -3.90 7.21
CA GLU A 160 2.29 -3.27 6.03
C GLU A 160 1.67 -3.76 4.71
N TYR A 161 1.12 -4.97 4.71
CA TYR A 161 0.37 -5.54 3.59
C TYR A 161 -0.81 -4.63 3.18
N VAL A 162 -1.54 -4.10 4.16
CA VAL A 162 -2.71 -3.25 3.93
C VAL A 162 -2.30 -1.92 3.30
N PHE A 163 -1.22 -1.33 3.79
CA PHE A 163 -0.74 -0.04 3.28
C PHE A 163 -0.18 -0.14 1.86
N ALA A 164 0.51 -1.25 1.56
CA ALA A 164 1.02 -1.54 0.23
C ALA A 164 -0.10 -1.63 -0.81
N ILE A 165 -1.20 -2.33 -0.47
CA ILE A 165 -2.35 -2.51 -1.36
C ILE A 165 -3.04 -1.19 -1.64
N TYR A 166 -3.46 -0.49 -0.58
CA TYR A 166 -4.23 0.73 -0.75
C TYR A 166 -3.39 1.85 -1.36
N GLY A 167 -2.09 1.93 -1.04
CA GLY A 167 -1.18 2.86 -1.69
C GLY A 167 -0.97 2.55 -3.18
N ALA A 168 -0.83 1.28 -3.56
CA ALA A 168 -0.73 0.90 -4.98
C ALA A 168 -2.03 1.18 -5.75
N MET A 169 -3.18 0.86 -5.16
CA MET A 169 -4.49 1.18 -5.75
C MET A 169 -4.71 2.69 -5.86
N GLU A 170 -4.30 3.48 -4.87
CA GLU A 170 -4.38 4.95 -4.88
C GLU A 170 -3.47 5.55 -5.96
N ALA A 171 -2.30 4.94 -6.21
CA ALA A 171 -1.43 5.30 -7.34
C ALA A 171 -2.01 4.92 -8.73
N GLY A 172 -3.17 4.25 -8.78
CA GLY A 172 -3.79 3.80 -10.02
C GLY A 172 -3.11 2.57 -10.64
N LEU A 173 -2.43 1.77 -9.81
CA LEU A 173 -1.76 0.54 -10.19
C LEU A 173 -2.69 -0.66 -9.94
N ALA A 174 -2.49 -1.73 -10.70
CA ALA A 174 -3.15 -3.01 -10.43
C ALA A 174 -2.29 -3.81 -9.44
N VAL A 175 -2.95 -4.52 -8.52
CA VAL A 175 -2.27 -5.30 -7.49
C VAL A 175 -2.51 -6.78 -7.73
N THR A 176 -1.45 -7.58 -7.70
CA THR A 176 -1.53 -9.05 -7.70
C THR A 176 -0.94 -9.61 -6.41
N PHE A 177 -1.57 -10.65 -5.90
CA PHE A 177 -1.25 -11.24 -4.60
C PHE A 177 -0.58 -12.58 -4.78
N VAL A 178 0.52 -12.80 -4.06
CA VAL A 178 1.21 -14.10 -4.09
C VAL A 178 1.46 -14.61 -2.69
N ASN A 179 1.16 -15.89 -2.51
CA ASN A 179 1.46 -16.56 -1.26
C ASN A 179 2.99 -16.73 -1.13
N PRO A 180 3.60 -16.25 -0.03
CA PRO A 180 5.04 -16.37 0.18
C PRO A 180 5.53 -17.82 0.35
N LEU A 181 4.62 -18.78 0.58
CA LEU A 181 4.95 -20.21 0.68
C LEU A 181 5.06 -20.92 -0.67
N TYR A 182 4.75 -20.22 -1.77
CA TYR A 182 4.91 -20.80 -3.10
C TYR A 182 6.37 -20.96 -3.49
N THR A 183 6.63 -21.94 -4.34
CA THR A 183 7.95 -22.14 -4.90
C THR A 183 8.29 -20.99 -5.86
N THR A 184 9.58 -20.69 -6.01
CA THR A 184 10.05 -19.61 -6.90
C THR A 184 9.53 -19.77 -8.34
N GLY A 185 9.36 -21.00 -8.82
CA GLY A 185 8.82 -21.27 -10.16
C GLY A 185 7.34 -20.94 -10.30
N GLU A 186 6.54 -21.20 -9.26
CA GLU A 186 5.11 -20.85 -9.24
C GLU A 186 4.91 -19.33 -9.18
N ILE A 187 5.70 -18.65 -8.33
CA ILE A 187 5.67 -17.18 -8.20
C ILE A 187 6.05 -16.55 -9.54
N LEU A 188 7.13 -17.03 -10.17
CA LEU A 188 7.56 -16.54 -11.48
C LEU A 188 6.44 -16.67 -12.52
N ARG A 189 5.83 -17.86 -12.64
CA ARG A 189 4.75 -18.10 -13.59
C ARG A 189 3.57 -17.17 -13.35
N GLN A 190 3.22 -16.91 -12.09
CA GLN A 190 2.14 -15.98 -11.75
C GLN A 190 2.52 -14.53 -12.11
N PHE A 191 3.74 -14.10 -11.81
CA PHE A 191 4.21 -12.76 -12.11
C PHE A 191 4.36 -12.50 -13.61
N GLU A 192 4.77 -13.50 -14.39
CA GLU A 192 4.81 -13.44 -15.85
C GLU A 192 3.39 -13.31 -16.43
N ASN A 193 2.45 -14.15 -15.97
CA ASN A 193 1.07 -14.10 -16.42
C ASN A 193 0.38 -12.78 -16.06
N ALA A 194 0.68 -12.22 -14.89
CA ALA A 194 0.13 -10.96 -14.43
C ALA A 194 0.87 -9.73 -15.00
N GLY A 195 2.01 -9.89 -15.68
CA GLY A 195 2.78 -8.77 -16.22
C GLY A 195 3.34 -7.84 -15.13
N VAL A 196 3.82 -8.41 -14.03
CA VAL A 196 4.32 -7.67 -12.87
C VAL A 196 5.56 -6.84 -13.22
N LYS A 197 5.52 -5.55 -12.88
CA LYS A 197 6.63 -4.61 -13.09
C LYS A 197 7.38 -4.26 -11.82
N CYS A 198 6.79 -4.49 -10.65
CA CYS A 198 7.39 -4.20 -9.36
C CYS A 198 6.94 -5.24 -8.33
N CYS A 199 7.83 -5.67 -7.45
CA CYS A 199 7.51 -6.58 -6.36
C CYS A 199 7.72 -5.90 -5.00
N ILE A 200 6.69 -5.92 -4.15
CA ILE A 200 6.75 -5.46 -2.77
C ILE A 200 6.96 -6.68 -1.88
N THR A 201 8.06 -6.69 -1.13
CA THR A 201 8.45 -7.85 -0.30
C THR A 201 9.09 -7.42 1.03
N ILE A 202 9.31 -8.39 1.90
CA ILE A 202 10.07 -8.26 3.14
C ILE A 202 11.51 -8.80 2.97
N PRO A 203 12.50 -8.38 3.79
CA PRO A 203 13.89 -8.77 3.66
C PRO A 203 14.11 -10.28 3.70
N GLN A 204 13.29 -10.99 4.49
CA GLN A 204 13.33 -12.45 4.61
C GLN A 204 12.98 -13.14 3.28
N LEU A 205 12.13 -12.51 2.46
CA LEU A 205 11.68 -13.02 1.16
C LEU A 205 12.39 -12.31 -0.01
N PHE A 206 13.34 -11.42 0.28
CA PHE A 206 14.11 -10.70 -0.73
C PHE A 206 14.86 -11.65 -1.68
N PRO A 207 15.53 -12.74 -1.22
CA PRO A 207 16.22 -13.66 -2.12
C PRO A 207 15.30 -14.30 -3.17
N VAL A 208 14.03 -14.52 -2.82
CA VAL A 208 13.02 -15.06 -3.74
C VAL A 208 12.67 -14.02 -4.80
N SER A 209 12.46 -12.76 -4.40
CA SER A 209 12.19 -11.68 -5.34
C SER A 209 13.36 -11.40 -6.29
N GLU A 210 14.60 -11.47 -5.77
CA GLU A 210 15.83 -11.27 -6.53
C GLU A 210 16.03 -12.38 -7.58
N ALA A 211 15.69 -13.63 -7.25
CA ALA A 211 15.76 -14.74 -8.19
C ALA A 211 14.74 -14.64 -9.35
N ILE A 212 13.66 -13.88 -9.16
CA ILE A 212 12.54 -13.75 -10.11
C ILE A 212 12.69 -12.50 -10.98
N GLY A 213 13.13 -11.38 -10.39
CA GLY A 213 13.32 -10.09 -11.08
C GLY A 213 13.97 -10.16 -12.47
N PRO A 214 15.12 -10.82 -12.67
CA PRO A 214 15.81 -10.85 -13.97
C PRO A 214 15.06 -11.66 -15.04
N LYS A 215 14.10 -12.50 -14.66
CA LYS A 215 13.31 -13.32 -15.58
C LYS A 215 12.05 -12.60 -16.08
N LEU A 216 11.62 -11.56 -15.37
CA LEU A 216 10.41 -10.81 -15.69
C LEU A 216 10.66 -9.75 -16.78
N LYS A 217 9.70 -9.63 -17.71
CA LYS A 217 9.74 -8.62 -18.78
C LYS A 217 9.36 -7.25 -18.22
N ASN A 218 10.17 -6.22 -18.52
CA ASN A 218 9.92 -4.83 -18.12
C ASN A 218 9.84 -4.61 -16.59
N TYR A 219 10.57 -5.42 -15.82
CA TYR A 219 10.68 -5.29 -14.37
C TYR A 219 11.48 -4.03 -13.99
N LYS A 220 10.96 -3.26 -13.03
CA LYS A 220 11.51 -1.95 -12.60
C LYS A 220 12.12 -1.96 -11.20
N GLY A 221 11.91 -3.03 -10.42
CA GLY A 221 12.40 -3.12 -9.04
C GLY A 221 11.42 -3.78 -8.11
#